data_AF-A0A6N9Z569-F1
#
_entry.id   AF-A0A6N9Z569-F1
#
_cell.length_a   1.000
_cell.length_b   1.000
_cell.length_c   1.000
_cell.angle_alpha   90.00
_cell.angle_beta   90.00
_cell.angle_gamma   90.00
#
_symmetry.space_group_name_H-M   'P 1'
#
loop_
_entity.id
_entity.type
_entity.pdbx_description
1 polymer ?
#
loop_
_entity_poly.entity_id
_entity_poly.type
_entity_poly.pdbx_seq_one_letter_code
_entity_poly.pdbx_strand_id
1 'polypeptide(L)'
;MNDQPLMDAGDIRLYANRVEMDSGFIFRKTNVYYYSDFYSINISGRWLTIKKSAMKNAVMLQFRNKKQAQEALSIINAHKV
;
A
#
# COMPACT_ATOMS: atom_id res chain seq x y z
N MET A 1 12.83 2.69 17.51
CA MET A 1 11.69 1.99 16.87
C MET A 1 12.11 1.71 15.45
N ASN A 2 12.17 0.43 15.05
CA ASN A 2 12.70 0.04 13.74
C ASN A 2 11.76 0.52 12.64
N ASP A 3 12.14 1.60 11.94
CA ASP A 3 11.43 2.15 10.77
C ASP A 3 11.74 1.32 9.50
N GLN A 4 11.90 0.01 9.67
CA GLN A 4 12.16 -0.90 8.57
C GLN A 4 10.82 -1.31 7.94
N PRO A 5 10.73 -1.33 6.59
CA PRO A 5 9.53 -1.81 5.93
C PRO A 5 9.34 -3.31 6.21
N LEU A 6 8.11 -3.71 6.51
CA LEU A 6 7.69 -5.11 6.57
C LEU A 6 7.72 -5.76 5.19
N MET A 7 7.58 -4.95 4.14
CA MET A 7 7.73 -5.37 2.76
C MET A 7 8.23 -4.19 1.91
N ASP A 8 9.26 -4.45 1.11
CA ASP A 8 9.72 -3.55 0.04
C ASP A 8 9.46 -4.21 -1.32
N ALA A 9 8.61 -3.57 -2.12
CA ALA A 9 8.26 -4.01 -3.47
C ALA A 9 8.70 -2.98 -4.54
N GLY A 10 9.78 -2.24 -4.28
CA GLY A 10 10.32 -1.22 -5.17
C GLY A 10 9.71 0.14 -4.89
N ASP A 11 8.74 0.55 -5.73
CA ASP A 11 8.04 1.83 -5.56
C ASP A 11 7.00 1.78 -4.44
N ILE A 12 6.78 0.63 -3.82
CA ILE A 12 5.78 0.44 -2.76
C ILE A 12 6.48 -0.16 -1.54
N ARG A 13 6.35 0.51 -0.38
CA ARG A 13 6.88 0.05 0.91
C ARG A 13 5.75 -0.03 1.92
N LEU A 14 5.63 -1.16 2.59
CA LEU A 14 4.64 -1.36 3.65
C LEU A 14 5.34 -1.35 5.00
N TYR A 15 4.81 -0.57 5.92
CA TYR A 15 5.25 -0.49 7.31
C TYR A 15 4.14 -0.99 8.22
N ALA A 16 4.39 -0.98 9.54
CA ALA A 16 3.40 -1.42 10.52
C ALA A 16 2.13 -0.56 10.55
N ASN A 17 2.12 0.66 10.00
CA ASN A 17 0.96 1.57 10.09
C ASN A 17 0.61 2.30 8.77
N ARG A 18 1.44 2.16 7.73
CA ARG A 18 1.32 2.94 6.51
C ARG A 18 1.85 2.20 5.29
N VAL A 19 1.34 2.58 4.12
CA VAL A 19 1.96 2.33 2.81
C VAL A 19 2.63 3.61 2.34
N GLU A 20 3.85 3.49 1.85
CA GLU A 20 4.51 4.52 1.06
C GLU A 20 4.52 4.08 -0.41
N MET A 21 4.18 5.00 -1.30
CA MET A 21 4.18 4.80 -2.74
C MET A 21 4.96 5.92 -3.43
N ASP A 22 6.07 5.56 -4.06
CA ASP A 22 6.82 6.45 -4.92
C ASP A 22 6.08 6.62 -6.25
N SER A 23 5.98 7.87 -6.71
CA SER A 23 5.26 8.24 -7.92
C SER A 23 6.02 9.33 -8.67
N GLY A 24 5.88 9.37 -9.99
CA GLY A 24 6.50 10.39 -10.86
C GLY A 24 7.83 9.93 -11.46
N PHE A 25 7.96 10.13 -12.78
CA PHE A 25 9.13 9.73 -13.57
C PHE A 25 10.28 10.76 -13.49
N ILE A 26 9.94 12.05 -13.43
CA ILE A 26 10.91 13.16 -13.45
C ILE A 26 11.08 13.78 -12.05
N PHE A 27 9.99 13.93 -11.31
CA PHE A 27 10.01 14.37 -9.90
C PHE A 27 9.41 13.26 -9.05
N ARG A 28 10.27 12.46 -8.42
CA ARG A 28 9.83 11.42 -7.51
C ARG A 28 9.17 12.06 -6.29
N LYS A 29 7.92 11.68 -6.05
CA LYS A 29 7.15 12.03 -4.86
C LYS A 29 6.73 10.75 -4.16
N THR A 30 7.06 10.66 -2.88
CA THR A 30 6.56 9.60 -2.01
C THR A 30 5.21 10.03 -1.43
N ASN A 31 4.16 9.29 -1.73
CA ASN A 31 2.86 9.46 -1.11
C ASN A 31 2.74 8.49 0.07
N VAL A 32 2.19 8.96 1.18
CA VAL A 32 2.03 8.18 2.41
C VAL A 32 0.54 7.95 2.67
N TYR A 33 0.17 6.71 2.93
CA TYR A 33 -1.21 6.28 3.16
C TYR A 33 -1.31 5.43 4.43
N TYR A 34 -1.97 5.95 5.47
CA TYR A 34 -2.12 5.26 6.75
C TYR A 34 -3.26 4.23 6.71
N TYR A 35 -3.06 3.09 7.36
CA TYR A 35 -4.04 1.99 7.41
C TYR A 35 -5.36 2.41 8.07
N SER A 36 -5.29 3.34 9.04
CA SER A 36 -6.45 3.94 9.72
C SER A 36 -7.45 4.60 8.76
N ASP A 37 -6.98 5.08 7.61
CA ASP A 37 -7.83 5.74 6.63
C ASP A 37 -8.52 4.76 5.67
N PHE A 38 -8.15 3.47 5.71
CA PHE A 38 -8.57 2.51 4.70
C PHE A 38 -9.99 2.04 5.02
N TYR A 39 -10.93 2.37 4.15
CA TYR A 39 -12.30 1.91 4.24
C TYR A 39 -12.43 0.48 3.71
N SER A 40 -11.96 0.21 2.49
CA SER A 40 -11.97 -1.13 1.90
C SER A 40 -10.74 -1.40 1.05
N ILE A 41 -10.38 -2.68 0.95
CA ILE A 41 -9.21 -3.14 0.19
C ILE A 41 -9.66 -4.33 -0.67
N ASN A 42 -9.44 -4.25 -1.98
CA ASN A 42 -9.75 -5.31 -2.92
C ASN A 42 -8.48 -5.73 -3.67
N ILE A 43 -8.28 -7.03 -3.84
CA ILE A 43 -7.18 -7.59 -4.61
C ILE A 43 -7.68 -8.14 -5.95
N SER A 44 -6.95 -7.84 -7.02
CA SER A 44 -7.19 -8.41 -8.35
C SER A 44 -5.88 -8.66 -9.07
N GLY A 45 -5.49 -9.94 -9.17
CA GLY A 45 -4.19 -10.32 -9.73
C GLY A 45 -3.04 -9.67 -8.98
N ARG A 46 -2.29 -8.78 -9.65
CA ARG A 46 -1.16 -8.02 -9.08
C ARG A 46 -1.54 -6.63 -8.53
N TRP A 47 -2.83 -6.32 -8.47
CA TRP A 47 -3.32 -5.01 -8.05
C TRP A 47 -4.01 -5.08 -6.70
N LEU A 48 -3.75 -4.08 -5.85
CA LEU A 48 -4.55 -3.77 -4.66
C LEU A 48 -5.21 -2.42 -4.84
N THR A 49 -6.54 -2.39 -4.77
CA THR A 49 -7.36 -1.18 -4.82
C THR A 49 -7.86 -0.85 -3.43
N ILE A 50 -7.41 0.29 -2.90
CA ILE A 50 -7.70 0.76 -1.55
C ILE A 50 -8.64 1.95 -1.63
N LYS A 51 -9.84 1.84 -1.08
CA LYS A 51 -10.75 2.98 -0.87
C LYS A 51 -10.45 3.60 0.48
N LYS A 52 -10.35 4.93 0.52
CA LYS A 52 -10.13 5.69 1.76
C LYS A 52 -11.39 6.43 2.17
N SER A 53 -11.66 6.54 3.47
CA SER A 53 -12.87 7.24 3.98
C SER A 53 -12.90 8.72 3.60
N ALA A 54 -11.74 9.38 3.58
CA ALA A 54 -11.62 10.82 3.32
C ALA A 54 -11.39 11.19 1.84
N MET A 55 -11.28 10.22 0.92
CA MET A 55 -10.95 10.51 -0.49
C MET A 55 -11.97 9.88 -1.46
N LYS A 56 -12.39 10.65 -2.45
CA LYS A 56 -13.31 10.19 -3.51
C LYS A 56 -12.68 9.13 -4.42
N ASN A 57 -11.35 9.16 -4.58
CA ASN A 57 -10.61 8.25 -5.46
C ASN A 57 -9.94 7.13 -4.66
N ALA A 58 -9.90 5.94 -5.25
CA ALA A 58 -9.16 4.81 -4.70
C ALA A 58 -7.66 4.93 -5.00
N VAL A 59 -6.83 4.45 -4.08
CA VAL A 59 -5.39 4.25 -4.29
C VAL A 59 -5.20 2.89 -4.95
N MET A 60 -4.49 2.83 -6.07
CA MET A 60 -4.17 1.59 -6.75
C MET A 60 -2.69 1.28 -6.60
N LEU A 61 -2.39 0.19 -5.91
CA LEU A 61 -1.05 -0.32 -5.72
C LEU A 61 -0.80 -1.45 -6.72
N GLN A 62 0.22 -1.30 -7.55
CA GLN A 62 0.61 -2.31 -8.55
C GLN A 62 1.87 -3.04 -8.11
N PHE A 63 1.75 -4.33 -7.87
CA PHE A 63 2.88 -5.18 -7.48
C PHE A 63 3.48 -5.89 -8.68
N ARG A 64 4.67 -6.47 -8.51
CA ARG A 64 5.32 -7.24 -9.57
C ARG A 64 4.49 -8.45 -9.99
N ASN A 65 3.89 -9.14 -9.02
CA ASN A 65 3.11 -10.35 -9.25
C ASN A 65 1.98 -10.50 -8.20
N LYS A 66 1.11 -11.49 -8.44
CA LYS A 66 -0.01 -11.81 -7.55
C LYS A 66 0.44 -12.18 -6.12
N LYS A 67 1.57 -12.88 -5.99
CA LYS A 67 2.10 -13.31 -4.68
C LYS A 67 2.44 -12.10 -3.81
N GLN A 68 3.13 -11.10 -4.35
CA GLN A 68 3.42 -9.86 -3.64
C GLN A 68 2.15 -9.09 -3.27
N ALA A 69 1.16 -9.00 -4.18
CA ALA A 69 -0.10 -8.34 -3.85
C ALA A 69 -0.83 -9.06 -2.70
N GLN A 70 -0.78 -10.38 -2.63
CA GLN A 70 -1.36 -11.17 -1.54
C GLN A 70 -0.61 -10.96 -0.22
N GLU A 71 0.73 -10.97 -0.26
CA GLU A 71 1.57 -10.69 0.91
C GLU A 71 1.31 -9.29 1.47
N ALA A 72 1.23 -8.29 0.59
CA ALA A 72 0.88 -6.93 0.96
C ALA A 72 -0.51 -6.85 1.62
N LEU A 73 -1.51 -7.55 1.08
CA LEU A 73 -2.84 -7.61 1.68
C LEU A 73 -2.81 -8.23 3.09
N SER A 74 -2.07 -9.33 3.26
CA SER A 74 -1.89 -9.99 4.55
C SER A 74 -1.24 -9.07 5.58
N ILE A 75 -0.19 -8.32 5.19
CA ILE A 75 0.47 -7.35 6.07
C ILE A 75 -0.49 -6.25 6.49
N ILE A 76 -1.21 -5.64 5.55
CA ILE A 76 -2.16 -4.57 5.87
C ILE A 76 -3.24 -5.07 6.82
N ASN A 77 -3.85 -6.22 6.54
CA ASN A 77 -4.91 -6.78 7.38
C ASN A 77 -4.42 -7.15 8.79
N ALA A 78 -3.17 -7.61 8.93
CA ALA A 78 -2.59 -7.92 10.24
C ALA A 78 -2.36 -6.68 11.12
N HIS A 79 -2.29 -5.48 10.52
CA HIS A 79 -1.91 -4.24 11.21
C HIS A 79 -2.99 -3.14 11.21
N LYS A 80 -4.09 -3.33 10.47
CA LYS A 80 -5.22 -2.38 10.37
C LYS A 80 -6.20 -2.52 11.57
N VAL A 81 -5.68 -2.71 12.79
CA VAL A 81 -6.49 -2.87 14.00
C VAL A 81 -7.32 -1.63 14.29
#